data_AF-A0AAW3SNQ5-F1
#
_entry.id   AF-A0AAW3SNQ5-F1
#
_cell.length_a   1.000
_cell.length_b   1.000
_cell.length_c   1.000
_cell.angle_alpha   90.00
_cell.angle_beta   90.00
_cell.angle_gamma   90.00
#
_symmetry.space_group_name_H-M   'P 1'
#
loop_
_entity.id
_entity.type
_entity.pdbx_description
1 polymer ?
#
loop_
_entity_poly.entity_id
_entity_poly.type
_entity_poly.pdbx_seq_one_letter_code
_entity_poly.pdbx_strand_id
1 'polypeptide(L)'
;MIYPSEVGRGGELLRLRTLESVWIQGKLKMWGRWSAINTSPTATDMFKKLLGKYVVSQDDMSKALKALRKKGCSSKELESWVNDMLQQSRHSSLVFCTDDEGLAMDKVIAGAMKDNQPLLRLLERRYQGKMSMREIAEEFHLSHPEMSFMTCRRRIDVWLGMAESMLYQPMCDAFETSSERFYLQSEPITG
;
A
#
# COMPACT_ATOMS: atom_id res chain seq x y z
N MET A 1 7.21 -24.47 -11.38
CA MET A 1 5.94 -23.70 -11.41
C MET A 1 6.24 -22.43 -12.21
N ILE A 2 5.72 -22.37 -13.45
CA ILE A 2 5.95 -21.25 -14.37
C ILE A 2 4.92 -20.17 -13.99
N TYR A 3 5.37 -19.07 -13.39
CA TYR A 3 4.51 -17.91 -13.20
C TYR A 3 4.38 -17.17 -14.53
N PRO A 4 3.17 -16.91 -15.04
CA PRO A 4 3.01 -16.05 -16.20
C PRO A 4 3.56 -14.66 -15.85
N SER A 5 4.47 -14.15 -16.69
CA SER A 5 4.97 -12.77 -16.60
C SER A 5 3.83 -11.75 -16.76
N GLU A 6 2.78 -12.14 -17.49
CA GLU A 6 1.58 -11.37 -17.77
C GLU A 6 0.33 -12.28 -17.73
N VAL A 7 -0.72 -11.83 -17.05
CA VAL A 7 -2.07 -12.44 -17.14
C VAL A 7 -2.96 -11.57 -18.03
N GLY A 8 -2.70 -11.58 -19.35
CA GLY A 8 -3.44 -10.78 -20.34
C GLY A 8 -2.72 -10.66 -21.69
N ARG A 9 -3.38 -10.06 -22.70
CA ARG A 9 -2.73 -9.74 -23.99
C ARG A 9 -1.72 -8.61 -23.76
N GLY A 10 -0.45 -8.85 -24.07
CA GLY A 10 0.58 -7.82 -24.04
C GLY A 10 0.23 -6.63 -24.95
N GLY A 11 0.40 -5.41 -24.44
CA GLY A 11 0.19 -4.16 -25.19
C GLY A 11 -0.87 -3.20 -24.63
N GLU A 12 -1.59 -3.52 -23.55
CA GLU A 12 -2.36 -2.51 -22.82
C GLU A 12 -1.40 -1.61 -22.02
N LEU A 13 -1.13 -0.41 -22.57
CA LEU A 13 -0.17 0.62 -22.13
C LEU A 13 -0.18 1.04 -20.63
N LEU A 14 -0.99 0.43 -19.77
CA LEU A 14 -1.21 0.86 -18.39
C LEU A 14 -1.14 -0.26 -17.34
N ARG A 15 -0.82 -1.51 -17.70
CA ARG A 15 -0.85 -2.63 -16.74
C ARG A 15 0.56 -3.12 -16.38
N LEU A 16 0.88 -3.01 -15.10
CA LEU A 16 2.09 -3.57 -14.50
C LEU A 16 2.11 -5.10 -14.60
N ARG A 17 3.31 -5.67 -14.73
CA ARG A 17 3.54 -7.12 -14.64
C ARG A 17 3.32 -7.60 -13.21
N THR A 18 3.10 -8.90 -13.05
CA THR A 18 2.72 -9.50 -11.76
C THR A 18 3.67 -9.12 -10.61
N LEU A 19 4.99 -9.16 -10.83
CA LEU A 19 5.98 -8.81 -9.80
C LEU A 19 6.04 -7.31 -9.51
N GLU A 20 5.87 -6.48 -10.53
CA GLU A 20 5.83 -5.01 -10.41
C GLU A 20 4.59 -4.60 -9.60
N SER A 21 3.43 -5.17 -9.91
CA SER A 21 2.20 -4.99 -9.14
C SER A 21 2.39 -5.42 -7.68
N VAL A 22 2.93 -6.62 -7.44
CA VAL A 22 3.15 -7.10 -6.06
C VAL A 22 4.08 -6.17 -5.29
N TRP A 23 5.13 -5.66 -5.94
CA TRP A 23 6.08 -4.75 -5.30
C TRP A 23 5.45 -3.39 -4.96
N ILE A 24 4.79 -2.73 -5.92
CA ILE A 24 4.18 -1.41 -5.68
C ILE A 24 3.03 -1.51 -4.68
N GLN A 25 2.21 -2.57 -4.76
CA GLN A 25 1.15 -2.82 -3.79
C GLN A 25 1.72 -3.09 -2.39
N GLY A 26 2.90 -3.73 -2.29
CA GLY A 26 3.63 -3.88 -1.05
C GLY A 26 4.03 -2.52 -0.45
N LYS A 27 4.67 -1.67 -1.26
CA LYS A 27 5.06 -0.30 -0.85
C LYS A 27 3.85 0.54 -0.45
N LEU A 28 2.77 0.50 -1.22
CA LEU A 28 1.54 1.25 -0.91
C LEU A 28 0.86 0.75 0.37
N LYS A 29 0.90 -0.56 0.67
CA LYS A 29 0.45 -1.10 1.96
C LYS A 29 1.31 -0.60 3.13
N MET A 30 2.62 -0.47 2.94
CA MET A 30 3.53 0.10 3.95
C MET A 30 3.22 1.58 4.18
N TRP A 31 3.10 2.36 3.10
CA TRP A 31 2.73 3.78 3.16
C TRP A 31 1.38 4.00 3.83
N GLY A 32 0.33 3.30 3.39
CA GLY A 32 -1.03 3.50 3.93
C GLY A 32 -1.13 3.14 5.41
N ARG A 33 -0.30 2.20 5.89
CA ARG A 33 -0.12 1.94 7.31
C ARG A 33 0.52 3.12 8.02
N TRP A 34 1.70 3.54 7.54
CA TRP A 34 2.45 4.64 8.14
C TRP A 34 1.63 5.94 8.18
N SER A 35 0.96 6.31 7.09
CA SER A 35 0.17 7.55 7.03
C SER A 35 -1.05 7.52 7.95
N ALA A 36 -1.68 6.36 8.17
CA ALA A 36 -2.80 6.23 9.10
C ALA A 36 -2.43 6.51 10.57
N ILE A 37 -1.17 6.30 10.96
CA ILE A 37 -0.68 6.58 12.32
C ILE A 37 -0.67 8.09 12.59
N ASN A 38 -0.25 8.88 11.59
CA ASN A 38 -0.15 10.34 11.70
C ASN A 38 -1.52 11.01 11.88
N THR A 39 -2.63 10.29 11.65
CA THR A 39 -3.99 10.77 11.92
C THR A 39 -4.30 10.85 13.43
N SER A 40 -3.50 10.23 14.31
CA SER A 40 -3.68 10.28 15.77
C SER A 40 -2.45 10.87 16.49
N PRO A 41 -2.53 12.11 17.01
CA PRO A 41 -1.40 12.78 17.66
C PRO A 41 -0.82 12.02 18.86
N THR A 42 -1.68 11.42 19.68
CA THR A 42 -1.26 10.71 20.92
C THR A 42 -0.53 9.40 20.65
N ALA A 43 -0.85 8.75 19.53
CA ALA A 43 -0.22 7.50 19.11
C ALA A 43 1.10 7.74 18.36
N THR A 44 1.17 8.83 17.60
CA THR A 44 2.30 9.20 16.72
C THR A 44 3.64 9.16 17.45
N ASP A 45 3.76 9.76 18.64
CA ASP A 45 5.02 9.79 19.40
C ASP A 45 5.53 8.42 19.84
N MET A 46 4.63 7.47 20.08
CA MET A 46 5.00 6.11 20.46
C MET A 46 5.42 5.29 19.24
N PHE A 47 4.73 5.48 18.11
CA PHE A 47 5.13 4.82 16.85
C PHE A 47 6.43 5.35 16.31
N LYS A 48 6.70 6.66 16.38
CA LYS A 48 8.02 7.22 16.01
C LYS A 48 9.16 6.54 16.76
N LYS A 49 8.99 6.24 18.06
CA LYS A 49 9.98 5.49 18.85
C LYS A 49 10.11 4.02 18.46
N LEU A 50 9.06 3.40 17.94
CA LEU A 50 9.08 2.01 17.46
C LEU A 50 9.71 1.94 16.08
N LEU A 51 9.26 2.77 15.14
CA LEU A 51 9.71 2.83 13.75
C LEU A 51 11.13 3.40 13.60
N GLY A 52 11.60 4.18 14.58
CA GLY A 52 13.00 4.59 14.66
C GLY A 52 13.96 3.43 14.98
N LYS A 53 13.46 2.24 15.34
CA LYS A 53 14.29 1.04 15.47
C LYS A 53 14.44 0.37 14.11
N TYR A 54 15.66 -0.01 13.76
CA TYR A 54 15.99 -0.74 12.53
C TYR A 54 15.22 -2.07 12.39
N VAL A 55 14.84 -2.70 13.51
CA VAL A 55 13.98 -3.88 13.55
C VAL A 55 12.94 -3.71 14.65
N VAL A 56 11.67 -3.78 14.28
CA VAL A 56 10.55 -3.78 15.24
C VAL A 56 10.23 -5.22 15.63
N SER A 57 10.41 -5.56 16.90
CA SER A 57 10.08 -6.90 17.41
C SER A 57 8.61 -7.03 17.83
N GLN A 58 8.11 -8.27 17.93
CA GLN A 58 6.77 -8.57 18.46
C GLN A 58 6.56 -8.02 19.89
N ASP A 59 7.64 -8.01 20.69
CA ASP A 59 7.62 -7.50 22.06
C ASP A 59 7.52 -5.97 22.10
N ASP A 60 8.19 -5.28 21.17
CA ASP A 60 8.10 -3.83 21.03
C ASP A 60 6.68 -3.38 20.70
N MET A 61 6.02 -4.08 19.78
CA MET A 61 4.61 -3.84 19.45
C MET A 61 3.65 -4.17 20.61
N SER A 62 3.89 -5.26 21.32
CA SER A 62 3.06 -5.65 22.48
C SER A 62 3.19 -4.62 23.63
N LYS A 63 4.39 -4.07 23.84
CA LYS A 63 4.64 -2.98 24.78
C LYS A 63 3.95 -1.69 24.34
N ALA A 64 3.99 -1.37 23.04
CA ALA A 64 3.30 -0.22 22.47
C ALA A 64 1.78 -0.29 22.68
N LEU A 65 1.18 -1.44 22.40
CA LEU A 65 -0.26 -1.66 22.57
C LEU A 65 -0.68 -1.51 24.05
N LYS A 66 0.09 -2.09 24.99
CA LYS A 66 -0.15 -1.90 26.43
C LYS A 66 -0.06 -0.42 26.85
N ALA A 67 0.89 0.32 26.30
CA ALA A 67 1.05 1.74 26.61
C ALA A 67 -0.04 2.62 25.97
N LEU A 68 -0.53 2.30 24.77
CA LEU A 68 -1.66 2.98 24.13
C LEU A 68 -2.96 2.80 24.93
N ARG A 69 -3.24 1.57 25.38
CA ARG A 69 -4.35 1.27 26.29
C ARG A 69 -4.28 2.06 27.59
N LYS A 70 -3.09 2.13 28.19
CA LYS A 70 -2.87 2.88 29.43
C LYS A 70 -3.09 4.39 29.26
N LYS A 71 -2.83 4.94 28.07
CA LYS A 71 -3.05 6.35 27.73
C LYS A 71 -4.50 6.66 27.31
N GLY A 72 -5.43 5.70 27.38
CA GLY A 72 -6.82 5.91 26.98
C GLY A 72 -7.02 6.09 25.48
N CYS A 73 -6.03 5.75 24.65
CA CYS A 73 -6.16 5.70 23.19
C CYS A 73 -6.95 4.45 22.78
N SER A 74 -8.24 4.45 23.09
CA SER A 74 -9.21 3.41 22.69
C SER A 74 -9.81 3.71 21.31
N SER A 75 -9.01 4.25 20.38
CA SER A 75 -9.45 4.19 18.99
C SER A 75 -9.39 2.72 18.60
N LYS A 76 -10.57 2.07 18.56
CA LYS A 76 -10.69 0.66 18.12
C LYS A 76 -10.00 0.43 16.79
N GLU A 77 -9.97 1.44 15.93
CA GLU A 77 -9.26 1.44 14.65
C GLU A 77 -7.75 1.33 14.83
N LEU A 78 -7.20 2.06 15.79
CA LEU A 78 -5.77 2.09 16.08
C LEU A 78 -5.31 0.82 16.80
N GLU A 79 -6.10 0.30 17.75
CA GLU A 79 -5.84 -1.03 18.35
C GLU A 79 -5.96 -2.15 17.32
N SER A 80 -6.99 -2.13 16.47
CA SER A 80 -7.15 -3.06 15.35
C SER A 80 -5.94 -3.02 14.42
N TRP A 81 -5.47 -1.81 14.11
CA TRP A 81 -4.33 -1.60 13.25
C TRP A 81 -3.01 -2.15 13.83
N VAL A 82 -2.76 -1.99 15.15
CA VAL A 82 -1.58 -2.57 15.80
C VAL A 82 -1.66 -4.09 15.88
N ASN A 83 -2.84 -4.64 16.16
CA ASN A 83 -3.05 -6.09 16.17
C ASN A 83 -2.85 -6.68 14.77
N ASP A 84 -3.32 -6.01 13.73
CA ASP A 84 -3.06 -6.36 12.33
C ASP A 84 -1.56 -6.32 12.00
N MET A 85 -0.83 -5.31 12.49
CA MET A 85 0.62 -5.25 12.33
C MET A 85 1.32 -6.43 13.02
N LEU A 86 0.94 -6.73 14.26
CA LEU A 86 1.46 -7.87 15.02
C LEU A 86 1.19 -9.21 14.34
N GLN A 87 0.02 -9.38 13.72
CA GLN A 87 -0.28 -10.60 12.98
C GLN A 87 0.54 -10.69 11.70
N GLN A 88 0.67 -9.60 10.95
CA GLN A 88 1.32 -9.63 9.64
C GLN A 88 2.86 -9.67 9.75
N SER A 89 3.44 -9.10 10.81
CA SER A 89 4.87 -9.21 11.09
C SER A 89 5.33 -10.65 11.30
N ARG A 90 4.41 -11.56 11.66
CA ARG A 90 4.69 -13.01 11.76
C ARG A 90 4.87 -13.67 10.40
N HIS A 91 4.33 -13.07 9.35
CA HIS A 91 4.31 -13.62 8.00
C HIS A 91 5.29 -12.90 7.05
N SER A 92 5.59 -11.61 7.29
CA SER A 92 6.52 -10.85 6.46
C SER A 92 7.14 -9.67 7.20
N SER A 93 8.41 -9.38 6.92
CA SER A 93 9.09 -8.15 7.36
C SER A 93 8.68 -6.91 6.56
N LEU A 94 8.01 -7.07 5.41
CA LEU A 94 7.55 -5.98 4.53
C LEU A 94 6.34 -5.20 5.08
N VAL A 95 6.08 -5.32 6.39
CA VAL A 95 4.95 -4.67 7.06
C VAL A 95 5.35 -3.30 7.61
N PHE A 96 6.64 -3.05 7.79
CA PHE A 96 7.17 -1.84 8.41
C PHE A 96 7.99 -1.03 7.42
N CYS A 97 7.75 0.28 7.37
CA CYS A 97 8.69 1.25 6.83
C CYS A 97 9.15 2.17 7.96
N THR A 98 10.37 2.70 7.85
CA THR A 98 10.85 3.77 8.74
C THR A 98 10.10 5.08 8.44
N ASP A 99 10.27 6.08 9.31
CA ASP A 99 9.69 7.41 9.08
C ASP A 99 10.25 8.05 7.80
N ASP A 100 11.55 7.88 7.55
CA ASP A 100 12.22 8.38 6.34
C ASP A 100 11.69 7.70 5.07
N GLU A 101 11.51 6.37 5.11
CA GLU A 101 10.93 5.63 3.99
C GLU A 101 9.46 6.02 3.78
N GLY A 102 8.70 6.22 4.86
CA GLY A 102 7.32 6.70 4.83
C GLY A 102 7.20 8.05 4.16
N LEU A 103 8.03 9.02 4.57
CA LEU A 103 8.11 10.36 3.98
C LEU A 103 8.56 10.32 2.52
N ALA A 104 9.50 9.45 2.16
CA ALA A 104 9.93 9.27 0.78
C ALA A 104 8.77 8.79 -0.10
N MET A 105 8.02 7.76 0.34
CA MET A 105 6.83 7.28 -0.35
C MET A 105 5.76 8.36 -0.46
N ASP A 106 5.51 9.10 0.62
CA ASP A 106 4.51 10.16 0.68
C ASP A 106 4.82 11.29 -0.32
N LYS A 107 6.09 11.72 -0.37
CA LYS A 107 6.56 12.71 -1.35
C LYS A 107 6.36 12.25 -2.79
N VAL A 108 6.66 10.99 -3.09
CA VAL A 108 6.45 10.40 -4.43
C VAL A 108 4.97 10.39 -4.79
N ILE A 109 4.11 9.93 -3.88
CA ILE A 109 2.66 9.85 -4.09
C ILE A 109 2.06 11.24 -4.29
N ALA A 110 2.38 12.18 -3.40
CA ALA A 110 1.92 13.57 -3.50
C ALA A 110 2.39 14.25 -4.79
N GLY A 111 3.61 13.97 -5.23
CA GLY A 111 4.15 14.48 -6.49
C GLY A 111 3.45 13.90 -7.72
N ALA A 112 3.33 12.58 -7.81
CA ALA A 112 2.74 11.89 -8.96
C ALA A 112 1.22 12.11 -9.06
N MET A 113 0.53 12.28 -7.94
CA MET A 113 -0.92 12.45 -7.88
C MET A 113 -1.37 13.91 -7.79
N LYS A 114 -0.45 14.88 -7.84
CA LYS A 114 -0.74 16.31 -7.72
C LYS A 114 -1.88 16.76 -8.63
N ASP A 115 -1.82 16.35 -9.89
CA ASP A 115 -2.80 16.72 -10.92
C ASP A 115 -4.04 15.80 -10.94
N ASN A 116 -4.01 14.68 -10.20
CA ASN A 116 -5.05 13.63 -10.21
C ASN A 116 -5.56 13.32 -8.80
N GLN A 117 -6.15 14.32 -8.14
CA GLN A 117 -6.73 14.20 -6.79
C GLN A 117 -7.74 13.05 -6.61
N PRO A 118 -8.59 12.69 -7.60
CA PRO A 118 -9.47 11.53 -7.47
C PRO A 118 -8.72 10.19 -7.33
N LEU A 119 -7.58 10.03 -8.01
CA LEU A 119 -6.75 8.83 -7.90
C LEU A 119 -6.05 8.77 -6.55
N LEU A 120 -5.59 9.91 -6.02
CA LEU A 120 -5.06 9.99 -4.66
C LEU A 120 -6.09 9.51 -3.63
N ARG A 121 -7.33 10.03 -3.70
CA ARG A 121 -8.41 9.60 -2.80
C ARG A 121 -8.72 8.11 -2.92
N LEU A 122 -8.62 7.54 -4.12
CA LEU A 122 -8.81 6.11 -4.33
C LEU A 122 -7.69 5.30 -3.64
N LEU A 123 -6.43 5.74 -3.76
CA LEU A 123 -5.30 5.14 -3.06
C LEU A 123 -5.43 5.24 -1.55
N GLU A 124 -5.83 6.40 -1.02
CA GLU A 124 -6.09 6.60 0.41
C GLU A 124 -7.17 5.64 0.92
N ARG A 125 -8.33 5.57 0.25
CA ARG A 125 -9.39 4.62 0.62
C ARG A 125 -8.90 3.17 0.61
N ARG A 126 -8.12 2.79 -0.40
CA ARG A 126 -7.63 1.42 -0.58
C ARG A 126 -6.55 1.05 0.44
N TYR A 127 -5.55 1.90 0.61
CA TYR A 127 -4.31 1.56 1.33
C TYR A 127 -4.26 2.13 2.74
N GLN A 128 -4.80 3.33 2.98
CA GLN A 128 -4.91 3.93 4.31
C GLN A 128 -6.19 3.45 5.02
N GLY A 129 -7.34 3.53 4.33
CA GLY A 129 -8.65 3.09 4.84
C GLY A 129 -8.86 1.57 4.82
N LYS A 130 -7.95 0.81 4.20
CA LYS A 130 -8.02 -0.66 4.03
C LYS A 130 -9.30 -1.18 3.37
N MET A 131 -10.04 -0.32 2.66
CA MET A 131 -11.28 -0.72 2.03
C MET A 131 -11.03 -1.78 0.95
N SER A 132 -11.91 -2.78 0.90
CA SER A 132 -11.92 -3.76 -0.18
C SER A 132 -12.36 -3.10 -1.50
N MET A 133 -11.94 -3.68 -2.63
CA MET A 133 -12.40 -3.24 -3.96
C MET A 133 -13.92 -3.28 -4.09
N ARG A 134 -14.57 -4.18 -3.35
CA ARG A 134 -16.02 -4.30 -3.31
C ARG A 134 -16.66 -3.11 -2.59
N GLU A 135 -16.19 -2.77 -1.39
CA GLU A 135 -16.72 -1.64 -0.61
C GLU A 135 -16.54 -0.31 -1.36
N ILE A 136 -15.36 -0.09 -1.96
CA ILE A 136 -15.12 1.11 -2.78
C ILE A 136 -16.10 1.16 -3.97
N ALA A 137 -16.34 0.02 -4.62
CA ALA A 137 -17.29 -0.04 -5.73
C ALA A 137 -18.74 0.14 -5.29
N GLU A 138 -19.11 -0.31 -4.08
CA GLU A 138 -20.44 -0.13 -3.49
C GLU A 138 -20.68 1.36 -3.21
N GLU A 139 -19.73 2.06 -2.57
CA GLU A 139 -19.80 3.51 -2.38
C GLU A 139 -19.92 4.29 -3.69
N PHE A 140 -19.12 3.90 -4.69
CA PHE A 140 -19.15 4.54 -6.00
C PHE A 140 -20.50 4.34 -6.70
N HIS A 141 -21.09 3.14 -6.57
CA HIS A 141 -22.41 2.83 -7.11
C HIS A 141 -23.53 3.58 -6.38
N LEU A 142 -23.46 3.74 -5.05
CA LEU A 142 -24.42 4.55 -4.30
C LEU A 142 -24.45 6.00 -4.78
N SER A 143 -23.30 6.53 -5.20
CA SER A 143 -23.17 7.88 -5.75
C SER A 143 -23.60 7.97 -7.22
N HIS A 144 -23.67 6.83 -7.93
CA HIS A 144 -23.99 6.71 -9.35
C HIS A 144 -24.93 5.52 -9.60
N PRO A 145 -26.19 5.61 -9.15
CA PRO A 145 -27.15 4.51 -9.25
C PRO A 145 -27.57 4.21 -10.70
N GLU A 146 -27.30 5.10 -11.65
CA GLU A 146 -27.55 4.93 -13.07
C GLU A 146 -26.64 3.87 -13.72
N MET A 147 -25.46 3.62 -13.14
CA MET A 147 -24.52 2.61 -13.62
C MET A 147 -24.73 1.29 -12.90
N SER A 148 -24.56 0.16 -13.60
CA SER A 148 -24.57 -1.14 -12.93
C SER A 148 -23.36 -1.29 -12.01
N PHE A 149 -23.54 -1.99 -10.87
CA PHE A 149 -22.45 -2.28 -9.92
C PHE A 149 -21.21 -2.91 -10.60
N MET A 150 -21.43 -3.78 -11.60
CA MET A 150 -20.33 -4.39 -12.36
C MET A 150 -19.51 -3.36 -13.16
N THR A 151 -20.16 -2.32 -13.69
CA THR A 151 -19.48 -1.22 -14.39
C THR A 151 -18.66 -0.39 -13.40
N CYS A 152 -19.24 -0.07 -12.24
CA CYS A 152 -18.57 0.62 -11.14
C CYS A 152 -17.30 -0.13 -10.72
N ARG A 153 -17.41 -1.44 -10.45
CA ARG A 153 -16.28 -2.28 -10.04
C ARG A 153 -15.15 -2.30 -11.07
N ARG A 154 -15.48 -2.46 -12.36
CA ARG A 154 -14.47 -2.45 -13.44
C ARG A 154 -13.76 -1.11 -13.54
N ARG A 155 -14.48 0.02 -13.38
CA ARG A 155 -13.88 1.35 -13.38
C ARG A 155 -12.92 1.55 -12.21
N ILE A 156 -13.31 1.14 -11.01
CA ILE A 156 -12.43 1.19 -9.83
C ILE A 156 -11.15 0.37 -10.05
N ASP A 157 -11.27 -0.83 -10.64
CA ASP A 157 -10.12 -1.69 -10.96
C ASP A 157 -9.15 -1.02 -11.95
N VAL A 158 -9.68 -0.43 -13.01
CA VAL A 158 -8.89 0.31 -14.01
C VAL A 158 -8.21 1.53 -13.40
N TRP A 159 -8.93 2.33 -12.61
CA TRP A 159 -8.38 3.53 -11.98
C TRP A 159 -7.32 3.21 -10.93
N LEU A 160 -7.51 2.14 -10.16
CA LEU A 160 -6.51 1.71 -9.20
C LEU A 160 -5.25 1.18 -9.92
N GLY A 161 -5.42 0.36 -10.96
CA GLY A 161 -4.31 -0.13 -11.77
C GLY A 161 -3.53 1.01 -12.46
N MET A 162 -4.24 2.02 -12.95
CA MET A 162 -3.62 3.24 -13.51
C MET A 162 -2.81 3.99 -12.46
N ALA A 163 -3.38 4.19 -11.25
CA ALA A 163 -2.67 4.87 -10.17
C ALA A 163 -1.41 4.10 -9.73
N GLU A 164 -1.48 2.77 -9.62
CA GLU A 164 -0.34 1.91 -9.32
C GLU A 164 0.74 1.98 -10.40
N SER A 165 0.34 1.96 -11.68
CA SER A 165 1.25 2.08 -12.82
C SER A 165 1.98 3.42 -12.85
N MET A 166 1.27 4.52 -12.60
CA MET A 166 1.85 5.88 -12.53
C MET A 166 2.87 6.01 -11.39
N LEU A 167 2.68 5.28 -10.29
CA LEU A 167 3.57 5.33 -9.13
C LEU A 167 4.77 4.40 -9.23
N TYR A 168 4.71 3.37 -10.07
CA TYR A 168 5.73 2.34 -10.11
C TYR A 168 7.13 2.89 -10.39
N GLN A 169 7.31 3.60 -11.52
CA GLN A 169 8.62 4.13 -11.90
C GLN A 169 9.15 5.19 -10.91
N PRO A 170 8.37 6.23 -10.52
CA PRO A 170 8.82 7.20 -9.52
C PRO A 170 9.19 6.57 -8.16
N MET A 171 8.47 5.50 -7.77
CA MET A 171 8.77 4.77 -6.54
C MET A 171 10.05 3.94 -6.66
N CYS A 172 10.30 3.32 -7.82
CA CYS A 172 11.57 2.64 -8.10
C CYS A 172 12.75 3.60 -8.00
N ASP A 173 12.62 4.79 -8.61
CA ASP A 173 13.66 5.82 -8.62
C ASP A 173 13.97 6.33 -7.20
N ALA A 174 12.94 6.54 -6.37
CA ALA A 174 13.11 7.00 -4.99
C ALA A 174 13.80 6.00 -4.07
N PHE A 175 13.75 4.70 -4.39
CA PHE A 175 14.34 3.62 -3.60
C PHE A 175 15.54 2.96 -4.31
N GLU A 176 16.08 3.60 -5.35
CA GLU A 176 17.21 3.10 -6.16
C GLU A 176 17.06 1.63 -6.58
N THR A 177 15.80 1.19 -6.73
CA THR A 177 15.48 -0.18 -7.11
C THR A 177 15.37 -0.20 -8.62
N SER A 178 16.30 -0.86 -9.31
CA SER A 178 16.23 -1.01 -10.76
C SER A 178 14.83 -1.50 -11.15
N SER A 179 14.11 -0.71 -11.97
CA SER A 179 12.84 -1.13 -12.56
C SER A 179 13.02 -2.36 -13.46
N GLU A 180 14.27 -2.63 -13.87
CA GLU A 180 14.67 -3.84 -14.59
C GLU A 180 14.86 -5.08 -13.71
N ARG A 181 14.83 -4.96 -12.38
CA ARG A 181 15.10 -6.06 -11.45
C ARG A 181 14.10 -7.23 -11.57
N PHE A 182 12.89 -6.96 -12.07
CA PHE A 182 11.85 -7.99 -12.23
C PHE A 182 11.80 -8.60 -13.62
N TYR A 183 12.73 -8.23 -14.52
CA TYR A 183 12.87 -8.91 -15.80
C TYR A 183 13.53 -10.26 -15.56
N LEU A 184 13.02 -11.31 -16.22
CA LEU A 184 13.74 -12.57 -16.33
C LEU A 184 15.02 -12.30 -17.12
N GLN A 185 16.17 -12.37 -16.45
CA GLN A 185 17.47 -12.38 -17.13
C GLN A 185 17.52 -13.65 -17.98
N SER A 186 17.36 -13.48 -19.30
CA SER A 186 17.54 -14.46 -20.39
C SER A 186 17.23 -15.93 -20.06
N GLU A 187 16.23 -16.51 -20.75
CA GLU A 187 16.02 -17.96 -20.76
C GLU A 187 17.35 -18.70 -21.03
N PRO A 188 17.66 -19.78 -20.29
CA PRO A 188 18.87 -20.54 -20.54
C PRO A 188 18.82 -21.07 -21.97
N ILE A 189 19.82 -20.71 -22.78
CA ILE A 189 20.01 -21.24 -24.12
C ILE A 189 20.14 -22.75 -23.97
N THR A 190 19.09 -23.46 -24.37
CA THR A 190 19.09 -24.92 -24.45
C THR A 190 19.89 -25.28 -25.70
N GLY A 191 21.17 -25.61 -25.50
CA GLY A 191 22.03 -26.22 -26.51
C GLY A 191 21.71 -27.69 -26.72
#